data_AF-A0A852WCP6-F1
#
_entry.id   AF-A0A852WCP6-F1
#
_cell.length_a   1.000
_cell.length_b   1.000
_cell.length_c   1.000
_cell.angle_alpha   90.00
_cell.angle_beta   90.00
_cell.angle_gamma   90.00
#
_symmetry.space_group_name_H-M   'P 1'
#
loop_
_entity.id
_entity.type
_entity.pdbx_description
1 polymer ?
#
loop_
_entity_poly.entity_id
_entity_poly.type
_entity_poly.pdbx_seq_one_letter_code
_entity_poly.pdbx_strand_id
1 'polypeptide(L)'
;MAVLFAGEPAPVATEPLAADLAARLGTGVDVVDLGRAGLELRGRVAESGRLLFSADEVARVRFEVDAPDQFRRRHLVQTAAQICIDLADHVIAADGHRTPRDDGDAFRVLAEVGVLDDGLAGRMVALAG
;
A
#
# COMPACT_ATOMS: atom_id res chain seq x y z
N MET A 1 -10.07 -16.11 0.17
CA MET A 1 -10.31 -15.92 -1.28
C MET A 1 -10.91 -14.53 -1.48
N ALA A 2 -10.65 -13.83 -2.59
CA ALA A 2 -11.23 -12.51 -2.83
C ALA A 2 -12.13 -12.56 -4.06
N VAL A 3 -13.26 -11.83 -4.03
CA VAL A 3 -14.28 -11.87 -5.08
C VAL A 3 -14.60 -10.45 -5.53
N LEU A 4 -14.76 -10.26 -6.84
CA LEU A 4 -15.27 -9.04 -7.43
C LEU A 4 -16.76 -9.25 -7.75
N PHE A 5 -17.64 -8.43 -7.17
CA PHE A 5 -19.07 -8.51 -7.41
C PHE A 5 -19.47 -7.72 -8.66
N ALA A 6 -20.33 -8.31 -9.50
CA ALA A 6 -20.92 -7.64 -10.65
C ALA A 6 -22.12 -6.79 -10.19
N GLY A 7 -21.86 -5.55 -9.77
CA GLY A 7 -22.85 -4.64 -9.18
C GLY A 7 -22.71 -4.50 -7.65
N GLU A 8 -23.45 -3.56 -7.03
CA GLU A 8 -23.56 -3.53 -5.56
C GLU A 8 -24.12 -4.88 -5.12
N PRO A 9 -23.36 -5.71 -4.39
CA PRO A 9 -23.97 -6.87 -3.79
C PRO A 9 -25.02 -6.33 -2.81
N ALA A 10 -26.31 -6.51 -3.11
CA ALA A 10 -27.33 -6.53 -2.06
C ALA A 10 -26.75 -7.44 -1.00
N PRO A 11 -26.55 -6.98 0.25
CA PRO A 11 -25.55 -7.49 1.18
C PRO A 11 -25.62 -9.01 1.21
N VAL A 12 -24.84 -9.66 0.33
CA VAL A 12 -24.57 -11.08 0.41
C VAL A 12 -23.69 -11.06 1.62
N ALA A 13 -24.27 -11.44 2.76
CA ALA A 13 -23.52 -11.58 3.97
C ALA A 13 -22.32 -12.47 3.58
N THR A 14 -21.14 -11.86 3.57
CA THR A 14 -19.91 -12.51 3.13
C THR A 14 -19.66 -13.76 3.97
N GLU A 15 -20.21 -13.77 5.19
CA GLU A 15 -20.24 -14.89 6.13
C GLU A 15 -20.91 -16.17 5.59
N PRO A 16 -22.19 -16.21 5.16
CA PRO A 16 -22.77 -17.43 4.58
C PRO A 16 -22.09 -17.89 3.29
N LEU A 17 -21.58 -16.98 2.45
CA LEU A 17 -20.81 -17.36 1.28
C LEU A 17 -19.45 -17.98 1.66
N ALA A 18 -18.76 -17.38 2.62
CA ALA A 18 -17.54 -17.90 3.21
C ALA A 18 -17.75 -19.27 3.84
N ALA A 19 -18.86 -19.46 4.58
CA ALA A 19 -19.22 -20.73 5.21
C ALA A 19 -19.51 -21.84 4.18
N ASP A 20 -20.27 -21.57 3.12
CA ASP A 20 -20.54 -22.55 2.05
C ASP A 20 -19.25 -22.93 1.31
N LEU A 21 -18.41 -21.94 0.97
CA LEU A 21 -17.10 -22.21 0.36
C LEU A 21 -16.19 -23.00 1.28
N ALA A 22 -16.15 -22.67 2.57
CA ALA A 22 -15.33 -23.38 3.54
C ALA A 22 -15.76 -24.85 3.70
N ALA A 23 -17.07 -25.10 3.75
CA ALA A 23 -17.62 -26.45 3.81
C ALA A 23 -17.27 -27.28 2.55
N ARG A 24 -17.32 -26.67 1.36
CA ARG A 24 -17.02 -27.35 0.08
C ARG A 24 -15.53 -27.57 -0.15
N LEU A 25 -14.70 -26.64 0.30
CA LEU A 25 -13.24 -26.68 0.12
C LEU A 25 -12.52 -27.41 1.26
N GLY A 26 -13.24 -27.72 2.35
CA GLY A 26 -12.69 -28.39 3.53
C GLY A 26 -11.65 -27.56 4.27
N THR A 27 -11.67 -26.24 4.12
CA THR A 27 -10.72 -25.30 4.72
C THR A 27 -11.40 -23.97 5.01
N GLY A 28 -10.91 -23.21 6.00
CA GLY A 28 -11.43 -21.88 6.28
C GLY A 28 -11.19 -20.94 5.11
N VAL A 29 -12.24 -20.22 4.68
CA VAL A 29 -12.16 -19.28 3.56
C VAL A 29 -12.78 -17.96 3.98
N ASP A 30 -12.00 -16.90 3.98
CA ASP A 30 -12.53 -15.54 4.04
C ASP A 30 -12.98 -15.08 2.65
N VAL A 31 -14.08 -14.33 2.58
CA VAL A 31 -14.56 -13.68 1.36
C VAL A 31 -14.56 -12.17 1.55
N VAL A 32 -13.83 -11.47 0.68
CA VAL A 32 -13.71 -10.01 0.72
C VAL A 32 -14.24 -9.41 -0.58
N ASP A 33 -15.05 -8.35 -0.44
CA ASP A 33 -15.47 -7.47 -1.55
C ASP A 33 -14.32 -6.53 -1.94
N LEU A 34 -13.73 -6.79 -3.11
CA LEU A 34 -12.63 -5.98 -3.64
C LEU A 34 -13.04 -4.57 -4.05
N GLY A 35 -14.33 -4.31 -4.31
CA GLY A 35 -14.84 -2.98 -4.62
C GLY A 35 -14.78 -2.03 -3.42
N ARG A 36 -14.84 -2.59 -2.20
CA ARG A 36 -14.78 -1.84 -0.93
C ARG A 36 -13.47 -2.03 -0.17
N ALA A 37 -12.61 -2.93 -0.63
CA ALA A 37 -11.31 -3.18 -0.01
C ALA A 37 -10.34 -2.01 -0.17
N GLY A 38 -9.44 -1.87 0.80
CA GLY A 38 -8.34 -0.89 0.73
C GLY A 38 -7.38 -1.17 -0.43
N LEU A 39 -6.68 -0.12 -0.87
CA LEU A 39 -5.74 -0.15 -2.00
C LEU A 39 -4.69 -1.26 -1.89
N GLU A 40 -4.18 -1.53 -0.69
CA GLU A 40 -3.16 -2.55 -0.47
C GLU A 40 -3.68 -3.95 -0.79
N LEU A 41 -4.86 -4.31 -0.25
CA LEU A 41 -5.44 -5.63 -0.49
C LEU A 41 -5.81 -5.80 -1.97
N ARG A 42 -6.33 -4.74 -2.61
CA ARG A 42 -6.64 -4.74 -4.04
C ARG A 42 -5.39 -4.94 -4.89
N GLY A 43 -4.32 -4.19 -4.61
CA GLY A 43 -3.04 -4.33 -5.29
C GLY A 43 -2.44 -5.73 -5.13
N ARG A 44 -2.39 -6.23 -3.89
CA ARG A 44 -1.87 -7.58 -3.60
C ARG A 44 -2.65 -8.69 -4.31
N VAL A 45 -3.98 -8.60 -4.33
CA VAL A 45 -4.83 -9.55 -5.03
C VAL A 45 -4.65 -9.46 -6.54
N ALA A 46 -4.44 -8.27 -7.10
CA ALA A 46 -4.16 -8.13 -8.53
C ALA A 46 -2.75 -8.65 -8.91
N GLU A 47 -1.75 -8.50 -8.03
CA GLU A 47 -0.37 -8.94 -8.30
C GLU A 47 -0.14 -10.44 -8.06
N SER A 48 -0.75 -11.00 -7.01
CA SER A 48 -0.45 -12.36 -6.54
C SER A 48 -1.68 -13.26 -6.36
N GLY A 49 -2.87 -12.71 -6.55
CA GLY A 49 -4.11 -13.45 -6.40
C GLY A 49 -4.30 -14.49 -7.49
N ARG A 50 -4.91 -15.61 -7.12
CA ARG A 50 -5.36 -16.62 -8.07
C ARG A 50 -6.83 -16.39 -8.40
N LEU A 51 -7.15 -16.17 -9.67
CA LEU A 51 -8.52 -16.13 -10.14
C LEU A 51 -9.17 -17.50 -10.00
N LEU A 52 -10.35 -17.55 -9.37
CA LEU A 52 -11.09 -18.78 -9.12
C LEU A 52 -12.39 -18.81 -9.93
N PHE A 53 -13.03 -17.65 -10.09
CA PHE A 53 -14.23 -17.47 -10.89
C PHE A 53 -14.40 -16.01 -11.31
N SER A 54 -15.00 -15.78 -12.47
CA SER A 54 -15.30 -14.46 -13.04
C SER A 54 -16.67 -14.52 -13.70
N ALA A 55 -17.63 -13.75 -13.19
CA ALA A 55 -18.95 -13.58 -13.80
C ALA A 55 -18.97 -12.42 -14.81
N ASP A 56 -18.08 -11.45 -14.65
CA ASP A 56 -17.93 -10.26 -15.48
C ASP A 56 -16.45 -10.07 -15.84
N GLU A 57 -16.11 -10.52 -17.05
CA GLU A 57 -14.75 -10.42 -17.59
C GLU A 57 -14.29 -8.97 -17.77
N VAL A 58 -15.21 -8.05 -18.09
CA VAL A 58 -14.87 -6.64 -18.33
C VAL A 58 -14.52 -5.97 -17.01
N ALA A 59 -15.31 -6.21 -15.96
CA ALA A 59 -15.02 -5.71 -14.63
C ALA A 59 -13.70 -6.30 -14.08
N ARG A 60 -13.44 -7.60 -14.31
CA ARG A 60 -12.19 -8.24 -13.90
C ARG A 60 -10.98 -7.60 -14.54
N VAL A 61 -10.98 -7.48 -15.87
CA VAL A 61 -9.83 -6.93 -16.62
C VAL A 61 -9.55 -5.48 -16.20
N ARG A 62 -10.59 -4.66 -15.98
CA ARG A 62 -10.40 -3.29 -15.45
C ARG A 62 -9.74 -3.30 -14.07
N PHE A 63 -10.18 -4.16 -13.17
CA PHE A 63 -9.57 -4.30 -11.84
C PHE A 63 -8.09 -4.69 -11.93
N GLU A 64 -7.75 -5.67 -12.77
CA GLU A 64 -6.37 -6.16 -12.97
C GLU A 64 -5.45 -5.08 -13.55
N VAL A 65 -5.98 -4.12 -14.32
CA VAL A 65 -5.20 -3.01 -14.87
C VAL A 65 -5.06 -1.87 -13.86
N ASP A 66 -6.16 -1.47 -13.21
CA ASP A 66 -6.20 -0.26 -12.39
C ASP A 66 -5.61 -0.46 -10.98
N ALA A 67 -5.84 -1.63 -10.36
CA ALA A 67 -5.44 -1.88 -8.98
C ALA A 67 -3.91 -1.93 -8.77
N PRO A 68 -3.12 -2.62 -9.62
CA PRO A 68 -1.66 -2.64 -9.47
C PRO A 68 -1.03 -1.27 -9.68
N ASP A 69 -1.54 -0.48 -10.62
CA ASP A 69 -0.97 0.82 -10.98
C ASP A 69 -1.06 1.82 -9.81
N GLN A 70 -2.22 1.90 -9.15
CA GLN A 70 -2.40 2.75 -7.96
C GLN A 70 -1.60 2.23 -6.75
N PHE A 71 -1.62 0.92 -6.53
CA PHE A 71 -0.88 0.29 -5.44
C PHE A 71 0.63 0.52 -5.60
N ARG A 72 1.18 0.23 -6.78
CA ARG A 72 2.60 0.36 -7.09
C ARG A 72 3.06 1.80 -6.96
N ARG A 73 2.30 2.79 -7.46
CA ARG A 73 2.65 4.22 -7.29
C ARG A 73 2.76 4.59 -5.82
N ARG A 74 1.79 4.20 -4.99
CA ARG A 74 1.80 4.51 -3.56
C ARG A 74 2.95 3.81 -2.85
N HIS A 75 3.16 2.53 -3.13
CA HIS A 75 4.24 1.77 -2.54
C HIS A 75 5.61 2.34 -2.90
N LEU A 76 5.83 2.69 -4.18
CA LEU A 76 7.09 3.30 -4.64
C LEU A 76 7.41 4.61 -3.90
N VAL A 77 6.42 5.48 -3.70
CA VAL A 77 6.61 6.75 -2.98
C VAL A 77 6.96 6.48 -1.51
N GLN A 78 6.27 5.55 -0.85
CA GLN A 78 6.56 5.18 0.54
C GLN A 78 7.96 4.58 0.69
N THR A 79 8.33 3.65 -0.21
CA THR A 79 9.67 3.04 -0.21
C THR A 79 10.76 4.08 -0.48
N ALA A 80 10.54 5.00 -1.43
CA ALA A 80 11.49 6.07 -1.70
C ALA A 80 11.65 7.01 -0.50
N ALA A 81 10.55 7.38 0.17
CA ALA A 81 10.58 8.18 1.39
C ALA A 81 11.39 7.49 2.50
N GLN A 82 11.15 6.20 2.73
CA GLN A 82 11.89 5.43 3.73
C GLN A 82 13.39 5.37 3.42
N ILE A 83 13.77 5.11 2.17
CA ILE A 83 15.17 5.10 1.75
C ILE A 83 15.84 6.47 2.01
N CYS A 84 15.12 7.56 1.74
CA CYS A 84 15.63 8.91 2.02
C CYS A 84 15.82 9.16 3.53
N ILE A 85 14.91 8.66 4.38
CA ILE A 85 15.01 8.76 5.84
C ILE A 85 16.22 7.96 6.33
N ASP A 86 16.33 6.70 5.91
CA ASP A 86 17.44 5.81 6.30
C ASP A 86 18.81 6.41 5.91
N LEU A 87 18.89 7.04 4.73
CA LEU A 87 20.10 7.72 4.27
C LEU A 87 20.40 8.96 5.12
N ALA A 88 19.39 9.76 5.47
CA ALA A 88 19.56 10.95 6.29
C ALA A 88 20.07 10.60 7.69
N ASP A 89 19.46 9.61 8.33
CA ASP A 89 19.90 9.10 9.63
C ASP A 89 21.32 8.54 9.57
N HIS A 90 21.64 7.81 8.49
CA HIS A 90 22.98 7.27 8.28
C HIS A 90 24.03 8.38 8.19
N VAL A 91 23.80 9.43 7.38
CA VAL A 91 24.72 10.56 7.22
C VAL A 91 24.90 11.29 8.56
N ILE A 92 23.79 11.57 9.26
CA ILE A 92 23.83 12.25 10.57
C ILE A 92 24.64 11.47 11.59
N ALA A 93 24.47 10.15 11.64
CA ALA A 93 25.22 9.28 12.53
C ALA A 93 26.70 9.19 12.15
N ALA A 94 27.01 9.09 10.85
CA ALA A 94 28.38 8.99 10.34
C ALA A 94 29.20 10.25 10.64
N ASP A 95 28.58 11.43 10.50
CA ASP A 95 29.25 12.73 10.65
C ASP A 95 29.11 13.33 12.07
N GLY A 96 28.43 12.61 12.98
CA GLY A 96 28.28 13.01 14.39
C GLY A 96 27.42 14.26 14.59
N HIS A 97 26.42 14.46 13.73
CA HIS A 97 25.50 15.59 13.82
C HIS A 97 24.46 15.41 14.93
N ARG A 98 23.65 16.45 15.16
CA ARG A 98 22.55 16.42 16.13
C ARG A 98 21.61 15.26 15.82
N THR A 99 21.26 14.47 16.84
CA THR A 99 20.26 13.40 16.70
C THR A 99 18.88 13.97 16.34
N PRO A 100 18.21 13.44 15.29
CA PRO A 100 16.85 13.81 14.93
C PRO A 100 15.84 13.39 15.99
N ARG A 101 14.75 14.15 16.11
CA ARG A 101 13.61 13.81 17.01
C ARG A 101 12.57 12.92 16.35
N ASP A 102 12.44 13.02 15.03
CA ASP A 102 11.53 12.28 14.16
C ASP A 102 12.09 12.26 12.74
N ASP A 103 11.50 11.46 11.85
CA ASP A 103 11.94 11.28 10.47
C ASP A 103 12.00 12.62 9.69
N GLY A 104 11.05 13.53 9.96
CA GLY A 104 11.06 14.86 9.37
C GLY A 104 12.22 15.72 9.89
N ASP A 105 12.56 15.60 11.17
CA ASP A 105 13.66 16.31 11.82
C ASP A 105 15.02 15.92 11.23
N ALA A 106 15.18 14.71 10.70
CA ALA A 106 16.41 14.28 10.03
C ALA A 106 16.74 15.17 8.83
N PHE A 107 15.75 15.50 8.00
CA PHE A 107 15.95 16.42 6.87
C PHE A 107 16.24 17.86 7.29
N ARG A 108 15.73 18.29 8.45
CA ARG A 108 16.07 19.62 9.01
C ARG A 108 17.51 19.66 9.49
N VAL A 109 17.99 18.61 10.15
CA VAL A 109 19.39 18.50 10.55
C VAL A 109 20.31 18.55 9.33
N LEU A 110 19.97 17.84 8.24
CA LEU A 110 20.75 17.91 7.00
C LEU A 110 20.77 19.32 6.37
N ALA A 111 19.71 20.11 6.51
CA ALA A 111 19.71 21.52 6.10
C ALA A 111 20.56 22.40 7.01
N GLU A 112 20.48 22.20 8.34
CA GLU A 112 21.30 22.91 9.33
C GLU A 112 22.81 22.79 9.05
N VAL A 113 23.26 21.62 8.56
CA VAL A 113 24.66 21.36 8.21
C VAL A 113 25.00 21.63 6.73
N GLY A 114 24.03 22.10 5.94
CA GLY A 114 24.22 22.48 4.54
C GLY A 114 24.32 21.32 3.54
N VAL A 115 23.93 20.10 3.93
CA VAL A 115 23.84 18.94 3.01
C VAL A 115 22.62 19.08 2.09
N LEU A 116 21.51 19.64 2.59
CA LEU A 116 20.32 19.96 1.80
C LEU A 116 20.07 21.47 1.80
N ASP A 117 19.51 21.99 0.71
CA ASP A 117 18.94 23.34 0.73
C ASP A 117 17.60 23.35 1.47
N ASP A 118 17.25 24.49 2.08
CA ASP A 118 16.02 24.66 2.87
C ASP A 118 14.75 24.30 2.08
N GLY A 119 14.75 24.57 0.76
CA GLY A 119 13.61 24.31 -0.11
C GLY A 119 13.40 22.81 -0.34
N LEU A 120 14.46 22.05 -0.59
CA LEU A 120 14.41 20.60 -0.71
C LEU A 120 14.12 19.95 0.64
N ALA A 121 14.78 20.37 1.71
CA ALA A 121 14.53 19.88 3.06
C ALA A 121 13.06 20.05 3.46
N GLY A 122 12.45 21.21 3.18
CA GLY A 122 11.03 21.44 3.42
C GLY A 122 10.10 20.47 2.67
N ARG A 123 10.44 20.11 1.42
CA ARG A 123 9.67 19.11 0.66
C ARG A 123 9.83 17.69 1.23
N MET A 124 11.03 17.34 1.70
CA MET A 124 11.29 16.02 2.29
C MET A 124 10.63 15.88 3.67
N VAL A 125 10.61 16.93 4.48
CA VAL A 125 9.82 17.00 5.72
C VAL A 125 8.35 16.72 5.46
N ALA A 126 7.77 17.32 4.41
CA ALA A 126 6.38 17.10 4.04
C ALA A 126 6.10 15.70 3.48
N LEU A 127 7.13 15.00 2.97
CA LEU A 127 7.04 13.63 2.49
C LEU A 127 7.10 12.61 3.64
N ALA A 128 7.81 12.94 4.72
CA ALA A 128 8.03 12.07 5.88
C ALA A 128 6.91 12.14 6.94
N GLY A 129 6.04 13.16 6.89
CA GLY A 129 4.87 13.31 7.75
C GLY A 129 3.58 12.81 7.11
#